data_AF-A0A2L0D048-F1
#
_entry.id   AF-A0A2L0D048-F1
#
_cell.length_a   1.000
_cell.length_b   1.000
_cell.length_c   1.000
_cell.angle_alpha   90.00
_cell.angle_beta   90.00
_cell.angle_gamma   90.00
#
_symmetry.space_group_name_H-M   'P 1'
#
loop_
_entity.id
_entity.type
_entity.pdbx_description
1 polymer ?
#
loop_
_entity_poly.entity_id
_entity_poly.type
_entity_poly.pdbx_seq_one_letter_code
_entity_poly.pdbx_strand_id
1 'polypeptide(L)'
;CYGGTAALFNAISWVESSAWNGRYALVVAADIAVYAAGAARPTGGAGAIAMLVGPNAPLVFERKTRATYIRHAYDFYKPDLTSEYPTVDGKLSIQCYLNALDNCYQLYQRNVAKKFQTQVRLNYFDSILFHS
;
A
#
# COMPACT_ATOMS: atom_id res chain seq x y z
N CYS A 1 -2.87 -3.68 -6.52
CA CYS A 1 -2.87 -2.43 -5.72
C CYS A 1 -1.62 -2.21 -4.85
N TYR A 2 -1.04 -3.22 -4.17
CA TYR A 2 0.11 -3.00 -3.25
C TYR A 2 1.47 -2.71 -3.91
N GLY A 3 1.63 -3.00 -5.21
CA GLY A 3 2.92 -2.91 -5.92
C GLY A 3 3.60 -1.53 -5.86
N GLY A 4 2.81 -0.45 -5.95
CA GLY A 4 3.33 0.92 -5.82
C GLY A 4 3.96 1.19 -4.44
N THR A 5 3.30 0.74 -3.37
CA THR A 5 3.82 0.83 -2.00
C THR A 5 5.09 -0.01 -1.82
N ALA A 6 5.14 -1.22 -2.40
CA ALA A 6 6.33 -2.07 -2.35
C ALA A 6 7.53 -1.41 -3.07
N ALA A 7 7.31 -0.84 -4.26
CA ALA A 7 8.35 -0.11 -4.99
C ALA A 7 8.82 1.13 -4.24
N LEU A 8 7.91 1.86 -3.59
CA LEU A 8 8.24 3.01 -2.74
C LEU A 8 9.14 2.60 -1.56
N PHE A 9 8.83 1.49 -0.90
CA PHE A 9 9.67 0.97 0.18
C PHE A 9 11.05 0.54 -0.31
N ASN A 10 11.14 -0.12 -1.47
CA ASN A 10 12.42 -0.47 -2.07
C ASN A 10 13.26 0.77 -2.40
N ALA A 11 12.63 1.83 -2.93
CA ALA A 11 13.30 3.10 -3.21
C ALA A 11 13.84 3.77 -1.94
N ILE A 12 13.05 3.84 -0.87
CA ILE A 12 13.48 4.38 0.42
C ILE A 12 14.66 3.56 0.97
N SER A 13 14.54 2.22 0.98
CA SER A 13 15.62 1.35 1.45
C SER A 13 16.88 1.48 0.60
N TRP A 14 16.77 1.67 -0.72
CA TRP A 14 17.91 1.93 -1.59
C TRP A 14 18.58 3.27 -1.26
N VAL A 15 17.81 4.37 -1.11
CA VAL A 15 18.34 5.69 -0.72
C VAL A 15 19.03 5.64 0.64
N GLU A 16 18.56 4.82 1.57
CA GLU A 16 19.15 4.64 2.90
C GLU A 16 20.32 3.63 2.94
N SER A 17 20.63 2.96 1.83
CA SER A 17 21.63 1.89 1.77
C SER A 17 23.04 2.41 1.49
N SER A 18 24.04 1.57 1.75
CA SER A 18 25.44 1.80 1.34
C SER A 18 25.64 1.79 -0.17
N ALA A 19 24.69 1.28 -0.95
CA ALA A 19 24.71 1.28 -2.41
C ALA A 19 24.14 2.57 -3.02
N TRP A 20 23.62 3.48 -2.20
CA TRP A 20 23.12 4.76 -2.68
C TRP A 20 24.25 5.61 -3.23
N ASN A 21 24.01 6.23 -4.39
CA ASN A 21 25.03 6.99 -5.11
C ASN A 21 24.69 8.48 -5.25
N GLY A 22 23.85 9.01 -4.36
CA GLY A 22 23.47 10.42 -4.31
C GLY A 22 22.34 10.82 -5.27
N ARG A 23 21.92 9.94 -6.19
CA ARG A 23 20.81 10.22 -7.12
C ARG A 23 19.44 9.95 -6.50
N TYR A 24 18.41 10.61 -7.00
CA TYR A 24 17.03 10.31 -6.63
C TYR A 24 16.59 8.93 -7.13
N ALA A 25 15.69 8.29 -6.38
CA ALA A 25 14.90 7.19 -6.89
C ALA A 25 13.58 7.73 -7.46
N LEU A 26 13.13 7.17 -8.58
CA LEU A 26 11.83 7.47 -9.17
C LEU A 26 10.95 6.22 -9.06
N VAL A 27 9.79 6.37 -8.45
CA VAL A 27 8.81 5.29 -8.29
C VAL A 27 7.58 5.63 -9.12
N VAL A 28 7.12 4.69 -9.93
CA VAL A 28 5.90 4.84 -10.73
C VAL A 28 4.90 3.78 -10.30
N ALA A 29 3.72 4.21 -9.91
CA ALA A 29 2.56 3.36 -9.68
C ALA A 29 1.53 3.67 -10.77
N ALA A 30 1.26 2.72 -11.64
CA ALA A 30 0.32 2.87 -12.74
C ALA A 30 -0.50 1.60 -12.91
N ASP A 31 -1.79 1.75 -13.24
CA ASP A 31 -2.69 0.63 -13.43
C ASP A 31 -3.86 1.01 -14.35
N ILE A 32 -4.46 -0.01 -14.97
CA ILE A 32 -5.72 0.08 -15.70
C ILE A 32 -6.62 -1.04 -15.15
N ALA A 33 -7.58 -0.65 -14.31
CA ALA A 33 -8.55 -1.54 -13.71
C ALA A 33 -9.76 -1.70 -14.63
N VAL A 34 -9.81 -2.84 -15.34
CA VAL A 34 -10.90 -3.21 -16.25
C VAL A 34 -11.62 -4.46 -15.72
N TYR A 35 -12.95 -4.46 -15.81
CA TYR A 35 -13.81 -5.52 -15.30
C TYR A 35 -14.83 -5.97 -16.35
N ALA A 36 -15.20 -7.25 -16.29
CA ALA A 36 -16.23 -7.84 -17.14
C ALA A 36 -17.60 -7.20 -16.91
N ALA A 37 -18.61 -7.59 -17.69
CA ALA A 37 -19.98 -7.12 -17.44
C ALA A 37 -20.45 -7.59 -16.06
N GLY A 38 -21.09 -6.71 -15.30
CA GLY A 38 -21.58 -7.00 -13.96
C GLY A 38 -21.31 -5.87 -12.96
N ALA A 39 -21.54 -6.16 -11.68
CA ALA A 39 -21.50 -5.17 -10.60
C ALA A 39 -20.12 -4.54 -10.35
N ALA A 40 -19.03 -5.19 -10.76
CA ALA A 40 -17.67 -4.65 -10.64
C ALA A 40 -17.30 -3.66 -11.76
N ARG A 41 -18.04 -3.63 -12.88
CA ARG A 41 -17.72 -2.74 -14.02
C ARG A 41 -17.63 -1.25 -13.63
N PRO A 42 -18.56 -0.69 -12.84
CA PRO A 42 -18.50 0.72 -12.45
C PRO A 42 -17.34 1.07 -11.51
N THR A 43 -16.63 0.08 -10.94
CA THR A 43 -15.48 0.30 -10.03
C THR A 43 -14.13 0.25 -10.75
N GLY A 44 -14.14 0.33 -12.08
CA GLY A 44 -12.93 0.43 -12.90
C GLY A 44 -12.30 1.83 -12.85
N GLY A 45 -11.14 1.97 -13.48
CA GLY A 45 -10.42 3.24 -13.55
C GLY A 45 -9.02 3.06 -14.13
N ALA A 46 -8.36 4.16 -14.44
CA ALA A 46 -6.97 4.15 -14.89
C ALA A 46 -6.23 5.37 -14.36
N GLY A 47 -4.96 5.21 -14.06
CA GLY A 47 -4.14 6.32 -13.54
C GLY A 47 -2.68 5.94 -13.39
N ALA A 48 -1.84 6.97 -13.29
CA ALA A 48 -0.42 6.84 -13.01
C ALA A 48 0.05 7.96 -12.08
N ILE A 49 0.90 7.61 -11.12
CA ILE A 49 1.55 8.54 -10.19
C ILE A 49 3.06 8.29 -10.23
N ALA A 50 3.84 9.35 -10.38
CA ALA A 50 5.28 9.34 -10.24
C ALA A 50 5.70 10.03 -8.94
N MET A 51 6.52 9.35 -8.15
CA MET A 51 7.04 9.85 -6.86
C MET A 51 8.57 9.92 -6.92
N LEU A 52 9.13 11.09 -6.68
CA LEU A 52 10.56 11.29 -6.55
C LEU A 52 10.98 11.13 -5.08
N VAL A 53 11.97 10.28 -4.82
CA VAL A 53 12.40 9.89 -3.48
C VAL A 53 13.87 10.28 -3.27
N GLY A 54 14.14 10.97 -2.17
CA GLY A 54 15.48 11.44 -1.78
C GLY A 54 15.53 12.04 -0.37
N PRO A 55 16.71 12.49 0.08
CA PRO A 55 16.88 13.14 1.38
C PRO A 55 16.21 14.53 1.42
N ASN A 56 15.98 15.04 2.63
CA ASN A 56 15.40 16.37 2.87
C ASN A 56 14.02 16.58 2.21
N ALA A 57 13.22 15.51 2.15
CA ALA A 57 11.89 15.54 1.55
C ALA A 57 10.90 16.34 2.42
N PRO A 58 9.91 17.03 1.81
CA PRO A 58 8.83 17.69 2.55
C PRO A 58 7.85 16.69 3.16
N LEU A 59 7.75 15.48 2.60
CA LEU A 59 6.96 14.37 3.11
C LEU A 59 7.92 13.27 3.57
N VAL A 60 8.16 13.22 4.89
CA VAL A 60 9.17 12.33 5.48
C VAL A 60 8.51 11.03 5.97
N PHE A 61 9.12 9.89 5.65
CA PHE A 61 8.71 8.62 6.20
C PHE A 61 9.11 8.49 7.67
N GLU A 62 8.12 8.26 8.54
CA GLU A 62 8.37 7.97 9.94
C GLU A 62 9.02 6.58 10.08
N ARG A 63 10.29 6.56 10.48
CA ARG A 63 11.08 5.31 10.53
C ARG A 63 10.58 4.40 11.66
N LYS A 64 10.61 3.09 11.44
CA LYS A 64 10.29 2.05 12.45
C LYS A 64 8.85 2.05 12.99
N THR A 65 7.92 2.83 12.43
CA THR A 65 6.50 2.79 12.84
C THR A 65 5.63 1.96 11.89
N ARG A 66 6.05 1.80 10.62
CA ARG A 66 5.37 1.00 9.60
C ARG A 66 5.01 -0.41 10.09
N ALA A 67 3.83 -0.88 9.68
CA ALA A 67 3.39 -2.27 9.85
C ALA A 67 2.96 -2.89 8.51
N THR A 68 3.11 -4.21 8.41
CA THR A 68 2.75 -5.00 7.23
C THR A 68 2.00 -6.25 7.68
N TYR A 69 0.91 -6.58 7.00
CA TYR A 69 0.19 -7.83 7.12
C TYR A 69 0.04 -8.46 5.73
N ILE A 70 0.48 -9.71 5.59
CA ILE A 70 0.40 -10.48 4.35
C ILE A 70 -0.20 -11.83 4.70
N ARG A 71 -1.17 -12.26 3.89
CA ARG A 71 -1.85 -13.56 4.05
C ARG A 71 -2.09 -14.16 2.67
N HIS A 72 -2.02 -15.49 2.59
CA HIS A 72 -2.52 -16.22 1.44
C HIS A 72 -4.05 -16.14 1.39
N ALA A 73 -4.60 -15.62 0.29
CA ALA A 73 -6.03 -15.50 0.07
C ALA A 73 -6.35 -15.59 -1.44
N TYR A 74 -7.57 -15.99 -1.76
CA TYR A 74 -8.14 -16.03 -3.12
C TYR A 74 -9.37 -15.12 -3.21
N ASP A 75 -9.24 -13.90 -2.69
CA ASP A 75 -10.30 -12.90 -2.68
C ASP A 75 -10.40 -12.14 -4.01
N PHE A 76 -9.25 -11.75 -4.57
CA PHE A 76 -9.15 -11.11 -5.87
C PHE A 76 -7.85 -11.54 -6.56
N TYR A 77 -7.95 -12.14 -7.74
CA TYR A 77 -6.78 -12.62 -8.48
C TYR A 77 -7.06 -12.75 -9.98
N LYS A 78 -6.00 -12.82 -10.80
CA LYS A 78 -6.07 -12.94 -12.26
C LYS A 78 -5.45 -14.27 -12.72
N PRO A 79 -6.17 -15.40 -12.61
CA PRO A 79 -5.62 -16.71 -12.94
C PRO A 79 -5.63 -17.00 -14.44
N ASP A 80 -6.56 -16.40 -15.19
CA ASP A 80 -6.69 -16.57 -16.63
C ASP A 80 -5.73 -15.61 -17.35
N LEU A 81 -4.69 -16.17 -17.96
CA LEU A 81 -3.67 -15.40 -18.68
C LEU A 81 -4.15 -14.89 -20.04
N THR A 82 -5.32 -15.30 -20.50
CA THR A 82 -5.92 -14.87 -21.78
C THR A 82 -6.89 -13.70 -21.62
N SER A 83 -7.19 -13.29 -20.38
CA SER A 83 -8.20 -12.28 -20.04
C SER A 83 -7.62 -11.21 -19.12
N GLU A 84 -8.05 -9.97 -19.32
CA GLU A 84 -7.70 -8.85 -18.41
C GLU A 84 -8.53 -8.85 -17.12
N TYR A 85 -9.65 -9.59 -17.12
CA TYR A 85 -10.65 -9.58 -16.07
C TYR A 85 -10.25 -10.47 -14.88
N PRO A 86 -10.44 -9.98 -13.64
CA PRO A 86 -10.14 -10.76 -12.46
C PRO A 86 -11.24 -11.77 -12.11
N THR A 87 -10.85 -12.82 -11.39
CA THR A 87 -11.74 -13.62 -10.55
C THR A 87 -11.89 -12.92 -9.20
N VAL A 88 -13.14 -12.66 -8.79
CA VAL A 88 -13.44 -11.88 -7.58
C VAL A 88 -14.47 -12.58 -6.71
N ASP A 89 -14.11 -12.82 -5.45
CA ASP A 89 -15.06 -13.07 -4.37
C ASP A 89 -15.22 -11.76 -3.58
N GLY A 90 -16.28 -11.01 -3.88
CA GLY A 90 -16.49 -9.68 -3.30
C GLY A 90 -16.69 -9.70 -1.79
N LYS A 91 -17.37 -10.72 -1.24
CA LYS A 91 -17.59 -10.85 0.20
C LYS A 91 -16.27 -11.15 0.91
N LEU A 92 -15.50 -12.09 0.38
CA LEU A 92 -14.19 -12.42 0.93
C LEU A 92 -13.21 -11.23 0.79
N SER A 93 -13.25 -10.48 -0.30
CA SER A 93 -12.41 -9.30 -0.52
C SER A 93 -12.61 -8.23 0.56
N ILE A 94 -13.86 -7.92 0.90
CA ILE A 94 -14.18 -6.98 1.99
C ILE A 94 -13.64 -7.51 3.33
N GLN A 95 -13.85 -8.79 3.61
CA GLN A 95 -13.34 -9.41 4.85
C GLN A 95 -11.80 -9.41 4.91
N CYS A 96 -11.12 -9.72 3.81
CA CYS A 96 -9.66 -9.66 3.71
C CYS A 96 -9.15 -8.25 3.97
N TYR A 97 -9.75 -7.25 3.34
CA TYR A 97 -9.36 -5.85 3.49
C TYR A 97 -9.49 -5.37 4.94
N LEU A 98 -10.64 -5.59 5.58
CA LEU A 98 -10.88 -5.18 6.97
C LEU A 98 -9.96 -5.91 7.95
N ASN A 99 -9.74 -7.21 7.77
CA ASN A 99 -8.79 -7.96 8.59
C ASN A 99 -7.35 -7.43 8.43
N ALA A 100 -6.94 -7.10 7.21
CA ALA A 100 -5.63 -6.53 6.96
C ALA A 100 -5.48 -5.13 7.60
N LEU A 101 -6.52 -4.30 7.51
CA LEU A 101 -6.58 -2.99 8.16
C LEU A 101 -6.41 -3.11 9.68
N ASP A 102 -7.18 -3.98 10.32
CA ASP A 102 -7.11 -4.20 11.77
C ASP A 102 -5.73 -4.66 12.21
N ASN A 103 -5.16 -5.65 11.53
CA ASN A 103 -3.84 -6.18 11.87
C ASN A 103 -2.73 -5.16 11.64
N CYS A 104 -2.74 -4.45 10.50
CA CYS A 104 -1.78 -3.39 10.22
C CYS A 104 -1.89 -2.26 11.25
N TYR A 105 -3.10 -1.84 11.61
CA TYR A 105 -3.29 -0.77 12.58
C TYR A 105 -2.79 -1.19 13.97
N GLN A 106 -3.15 -2.38 14.46
CA GLN A 106 -2.67 -2.87 15.75
C GLN A 106 -1.15 -3.00 15.81
N LEU A 107 -0.52 -3.48 14.74
CA LEU A 107 0.94 -3.55 14.63
C LEU A 107 1.57 -2.15 14.61
N TYR A 108 0.98 -1.20 13.89
CA TYR A 108 1.42 0.19 13.89
C TYR A 108 1.35 0.81 15.28
N GLN A 109 0.23 0.60 16.01
CA GLN A 109 0.08 1.06 17.39
C GLN A 109 1.20 0.51 18.28
N ARG A 110 1.54 -0.78 18.16
CA ARG A 110 2.65 -1.39 18.92
C ARG A 110 4.00 -0.77 18.58
N ASN A 111 4.27 -0.53 17.29
CA ASN A 111 5.52 0.06 16.84
C ASN A 111 5.68 1.51 17.32
N VAL A 112 4.61 2.31 17.24
CA VAL A 112 4.58 3.68 17.78
C VAL A 112 4.74 3.68 19.30
N ALA A 113 4.01 2.82 20.02
CA ALA A 113 4.16 2.71 21.47
C ALA A 113 5.60 2.37 21.87
N LYS A 114 6.26 1.47 21.12
CA LYS A 114 7.66 1.10 21.36
C LYS A 114 8.64 2.25 21.06
N LYS A 115 8.40 3.05 20.01
CA LYS A 115 9.32 4.11 19.58
C LYS A 115 9.13 5.41 20.36
N PHE A 116 7.88 5.80 20.61
CA PHE A 116 7.48 7.12 21.10
C PHE A 116 6.77 7.08 22.45
N GLN A 117 6.61 5.90 23.05
CA GLN A 117 5.94 5.72 24.36
C GLN A 117 4.52 6.35 24.40
N THR A 118 3.85 6.37 23.24
CA THR A 118 2.56 7.03 23.05
C THR A 118 1.53 6.04 22.53
N GLN A 119 0.28 6.16 22.99
CA GLN A 119 -0.84 5.39 22.45
C GLN A 119 -1.42 6.08 21.22
N VAL A 120 -1.62 5.31 20.15
CA VAL A 120 -2.23 5.80 18.91
C VAL A 120 -3.74 5.56 18.97
N ARG A 121 -4.50 6.63 18.72
CA ARG A 121 -5.96 6.65 18.51
C ARG A 121 -6.23 7.44 17.22
N LEU A 122 -7.47 7.52 16.76
CA LEU A 122 -7.78 8.25 15.51
C LEU A 122 -7.37 9.73 15.55
N ASN A 123 -7.47 10.38 16.71
CA ASN A 123 -7.04 11.77 16.91
C ASN A 123 -5.51 11.97 16.96
N TYR A 124 -4.72 10.89 16.85
CA TYR A 124 -3.27 10.97 16.68
C TYR A 124 -2.89 11.45 15.28
N PHE A 125 -3.78 11.28 14.29
CA PHE A 125 -3.52 11.62 12.91
C PHE A 125 -4.26 12.90 12.51
N ASP A 126 -3.55 13.83 11.88
CA ASP A 126 -4.19 14.97 11.20
C ASP A 126 -4.98 14.52 9.96
N SER A 127 -4.56 13.41 9.36
CA SER A 127 -5.18 12.83 8.16
C SER A 127 -4.88 11.35 8.05
N ILE A 128 -5.83 10.59 7.47
CA ILE A 128 -5.70 9.15 7.22
C ILE A 128 -6.05 8.90 5.76
N LEU A 129 -5.10 8.31 5.02
CA LEU A 129 -5.24 7.99 3.61
C LEU A 129 -5.40 6.47 3.45
N PHE A 130 -6.25 6.06 2.50
CA PHE A 130 -6.55 4.66 2.21
C PHE A 130 -6.36 4.37 0.72
N HIS A 131 -6.25 3.09 0.39
CA HIS A 131 -6.54 2.66 -0.97
C HIS A 131 -8.04 2.83 -1.23
N SER A 132 -8.38 3.53 -2.33
CA SER A 132 -9.75 3.78 -2.79
C SER A 132 -10.03 3.03 -4.08
#